data_AF-A0A9E6ERZ6-F1
#
_entry.id   AF-A0A9E6ERZ6-F1
#
_cell.length_a   1.000
_cell.length_b   1.000
_cell.length_c   1.000
_cell.angle_alpha   90.00
_cell.angle_beta   90.00
_cell.angle_gamma   90.00
#
_symmetry.space_group_name_H-M   'P 1'
#
loop_
_entity.id
_entity.type
_entity.pdbx_description
1 polymer ?
#
loop_
_entity_poly.entity_id
_entity_poly.type
_entity_poly.pdbx_seq_one_letter_code
_entity_poly.pdbx_strand_id
1 'polypeptide(L)'
;MSVSMKSWATPLAFGSFIILAVTGLLMFFKIEGGYIKPVHEWLSWLMVAGVALHTIANWKAFLSYFSKIPAVSIISIGVIVTALAVFMPASREGGNPRIKMMKAIESARLETVAEISGKESGEIVAALKEKGIMVNDPT
;
A
#
# COMPACT_ATOMS: atom_id res chain seq x y z
N MET A 1 4.49 -34.06 26.17
CA MET A 1 3.90 -32.79 26.65
C MET A 1 3.02 -32.23 25.55
N SER A 2 1.72 -32.04 25.78
CA SER A 2 0.84 -31.43 24.77
C SER A 2 1.11 -29.92 24.72
N VAL A 3 1.69 -29.46 23.62
CA VAL A 3 1.91 -28.03 23.37
C VAL A 3 0.53 -27.38 23.22
N SER A 4 0.13 -26.53 24.17
CA SER A 4 -1.12 -25.79 24.10
C SER A 4 -0.99 -24.63 23.12
N MET A 5 -2.05 -24.30 22.37
CA MET A 5 -2.07 -23.14 21.46
C MET A 5 -1.59 -21.84 22.15
N LYS A 6 -1.89 -21.69 23.44
CA LYS A 6 -1.46 -20.55 24.26
C LYS A 6 0.07 -20.48 24.44
N SER A 7 0.75 -21.62 24.53
CA SER A 7 2.18 -21.66 24.87
C SER A 7 3.10 -21.23 23.73
N TRP A 8 2.63 -21.24 22.48
CA TRP A 8 3.42 -20.82 21.31
C TRP A 8 2.84 -19.61 20.57
N ALA A 9 1.53 -19.34 20.66
CA ALA A 9 0.93 -18.20 19.99
C ALA A 9 1.47 -16.85 20.52
N THR A 10 1.68 -16.71 21.83
CA THR A 10 2.23 -15.48 22.41
C THR A 10 3.69 -15.23 22.04
N PRO A 11 4.61 -16.21 22.14
CA PRO A 11 5.97 -16.05 21.63
C PRO A 11 6.02 -15.73 20.13
N LEU A 12 5.16 -16.37 19.33
CA LEU A 12 5.06 -16.10 17.90
C LEU A 12 4.68 -14.64 17.64
N ALA A 13 3.58 -14.17 18.24
CA ALA A 13 3.11 -12.79 18.10
C ALA A 13 4.14 -11.77 18.58
N PHE A 14 4.79 -12.01 19.73
CA PHE A 14 5.77 -11.09 20.27
C PHE A 14 7.07 -11.06 19.46
N GLY A 15 7.56 -12.23 19.03
CA GLY A 15 8.75 -12.33 18.18
C GLY A 15 8.56 -11.61 16.84
N SER A 16 7.41 -11.83 16.19
CA SER A 16 7.08 -11.12 14.95
C SER A 16 6.87 -9.62 15.15
N PHE A 17 6.27 -9.21 16.28
CA PHE A 17 6.10 -7.81 16.61
C PHE A 17 7.45 -7.07 16.66
N ILE A 18 8.47 -7.66 17.30
CA ILE A 18 9.80 -7.06 17.38
C ILE A 18 10.37 -6.82 15.98
N ILE A 19 10.30 -7.82 15.10
CA ILE A 19 10.82 -7.72 13.74
C ILE A 19 10.12 -6.59 12.97
N LEU A 20 8.79 -6.53 13.04
CA LEU A 20 8.00 -5.53 12.31
C LEU A 20 8.12 -4.13 12.91
N ALA A 21 8.23 -4.01 14.23
CA ALA A 21 8.47 -2.74 14.89
C ALA A 21 9.81 -2.15 14.42
N VAL A 22 10.91 -2.92 14.53
CA VAL A 22 12.24 -2.45 14.13
C VAL A 22 12.27 -2.10 12.64
N THR A 23 11.80 -2.99 11.77
CA THR A 23 11.78 -2.72 10.32
C THR A 23 10.87 -1.55 9.94
N GLY A 24 9.71 -1.40 10.60
CA GLY A 24 8.80 -0.28 10.40
C GLY A 24 9.41 1.07 10.82
N LEU A 25 10.08 1.12 11.97
CA LEU A 25 10.83 2.30 12.42
C LEU A 25 11.95 2.66 11.44
N LEU A 26 12.73 1.69 10.96
CA LEU A 26 13.80 1.94 9.98
C LEU A 26 13.25 2.52 8.68
N MET A 27 12.15 1.97 8.15
CA MET A 27 11.51 2.51 6.95
C MET A 27 10.94 3.92 7.16
N PHE A 28 10.42 4.23 8.35
CA PHE A 28 9.94 5.58 8.68
C PHE A 28 11.06 6.63 8.56
N PHE A 29 12.27 6.28 9.03
CA PHE A 29 13.45 7.15 8.90
C PHE A 29 14.16 7.03 7.54
N LYS A 30 13.59 6.31 6.56
CA LYS A 30 14.18 6.05 5.24
C LYS A 30 15.56 5.38 5.32
N ILE A 31 15.81 4.62 6.38
CA ILE A 31 17.00 3.80 6.52
C ILE A 31 16.71 2.52 5.75
N GLU A 32 17.06 2.54 4.46
CA GLU A 32 16.79 1.45 3.54
C GLU A 32 18.01 0.54 3.40
N GLY A 33 17.80 -0.76 3.66
CA GLY A 33 18.74 -1.84 3.40
C GLY A 33 18.00 -2.92 2.62
N GLY A 34 18.70 -3.65 1.75
CA GLY A 34 18.08 -4.48 0.71
C GLY A 34 16.99 -5.46 1.18
N TYR A 35 17.07 -5.94 2.42
CA TYR A 35 16.09 -6.88 2.98
C TYR A 35 15.06 -6.26 3.95
N ILE A 36 15.19 -4.99 4.35
CA ILE A 36 14.30 -4.38 5.37
C ILE A 36 12.84 -4.40 4.90
N LYS A 37 12.57 -3.88 3.69
CA LYS A 37 11.22 -3.81 3.14
C LYS A 37 10.62 -5.20 2.86
N PRO A 38 11.31 -6.12 2.15
CA PRO A 38 10.79 -7.47 1.95
C PRO A 38 10.50 -8.21 3.26
N VAL A 39 11.37 -8.08 4.26
CA VAL A 39 11.15 -8.67 5.58
C VAL A 39 9.89 -8.10 6.22
N HIS A 40 9.71 -6.77 6.19
CA HIS A 40 8.51 -6.15 6.75
C HIS A 40 7.23 -6.63 6.07
N GLU A 41 7.18 -6.64 4.74
CA GLU A 41 6.00 -7.02 3.97
C GLU A 41 5.65 -8.51 4.16
N TRP A 42 6.63 -9.41 4.05
CA TRP A 42 6.37 -10.84 4.12
C TRP A 42 6.16 -11.35 5.56
N LEU A 43 6.93 -10.85 6.54
CA LEU A 43 6.75 -11.28 7.93
C LEU A 43 5.54 -10.61 8.60
N SER A 44 4.92 -9.60 7.97
CA SER A 44 3.62 -9.07 8.40
C SER A 44 2.54 -10.14 8.46
N TRP A 45 2.56 -11.11 7.54
CA TRP A 45 1.63 -12.25 7.57
C TRP A 45 1.79 -13.10 8.83
N LEU A 46 3.04 -13.31 9.26
CA LEU A 46 3.35 -14.10 10.43
C LEU A 46 2.88 -13.39 11.71
N MET A 47 2.99 -12.07 11.77
CA MET A 47 2.42 -11.27 12.87
C MET A 47 0.90 -11.34 12.90
N VAL A 48 0.23 -11.18 11.76
CA VAL A 48 -1.24 -11.28 11.67
C VAL A 48 -1.71 -12.65 12.16
N ALA A 49 -1.08 -13.73 11.70
CA ALA A 49 -1.38 -15.08 12.15
C ALA A 49 -1.13 -15.25 13.65
N GLY A 50 0.03 -14.80 14.16
CA GLY A 50 0.39 -14.88 15.57
C GLY A 50 -0.61 -14.16 16.47
N VAL A 51 -1.00 -12.93 16.13
CA VAL A 51 -1.99 -12.15 16.89
C VAL A 51 -3.38 -12.78 16.80
N ALA A 52 -3.80 -13.27 15.64
CA ALA A 52 -5.09 -13.95 15.50
C ALA A 52 -5.15 -15.20 16.40
N LEU A 53 -4.10 -16.03 16.36
CA LEU A 53 -3.98 -17.21 17.21
C LEU A 53 -3.93 -16.86 18.69
N HIS A 54 -3.17 -15.82 19.07
CA HIS A 54 -3.13 -15.31 20.44
C HIS A 54 -4.52 -14.86 20.92
N THR A 55 -5.28 -14.20 20.04
CA THR A 55 -6.63 -13.70 20.34
C THR A 55 -7.62 -14.86 20.50
N ILE A 56 -7.62 -15.83 19.58
CA ILE A 56 -8.48 -17.03 19.64
C ILE A 56 -8.17 -17.83 20.90
N ALA A 57 -6.87 -18.03 21.21
CA ALA A 57 -6.45 -18.75 22.41
C ALA A 57 -6.87 -18.03 23.70
N ASN A 58 -7.13 -16.73 23.66
CA ASN A 58 -7.52 -15.90 24.81
C ASN A 58 -8.90 -15.23 24.62
N TRP A 59 -9.80 -15.87 23.87
CA TRP A 59 -11.07 -15.30 23.43
C TRP A 59 -11.93 -14.69 24.55
N LYS A 60 -12.07 -15.39 25.68
CA LYS A 60 -12.84 -14.87 26.84
C LYS A 60 -12.25 -13.57 27.41
N ALA A 61 -10.92 -13.51 27.53
CA ALA A 61 -10.24 -12.32 28.02
C ALA A 61 -10.34 -11.17 27.01
N PHE A 62 -10.23 -11.48 25.72
CA PHE A 62 -10.42 -10.51 24.64
C PHE A 62 -11.82 -9.89 24.68
N LEU A 63 -12.88 -10.69 24.78
CA LEU A 63 -14.26 -10.20 24.85
C LEU A 63 -14.52 -9.31 26.09
N SER A 64 -13.85 -9.58 27.22
CA SER A 64 -14.00 -8.77 28.43
C SER A 64 -13.60 -7.30 28.24
N TYR A 65 -12.72 -6.98 27.28
CA TYR A 65 -12.36 -5.58 26.99
C TYR A 65 -13.53 -4.78 26.41
N PHE A 66 -14.46 -5.42 25.71
CA PHE A 66 -15.63 -4.74 25.14
C PHE A 66 -16.65 -4.32 26.20
N SER A 67 -16.53 -4.84 27.42
CA SER A 67 -17.35 -4.40 28.56
C SER A 67 -16.76 -3.18 29.29
N LYS A 68 -15.57 -2.70 28.91
CA LYS A 68 -14.87 -1.59 29.58
C LYS A 68 -14.77 -0.39 28.65
N ILE A 69 -15.40 0.72 29.03
CA ILE A 69 -15.43 1.97 28.24
C ILE A 69 -14.03 2.40 27.76
N PRO A 70 -12.98 2.44 28.61
CA PRO A 70 -11.65 2.89 28.17
C PRO A 70 -11.05 2.00 27.08
N ALA A 71 -11.23 0.69 27.17
CA ALA A 71 -10.69 -0.25 26.20
C ALA A 71 -11.42 -0.15 24.85
N VAL A 72 -12.76 -0.01 24.88
CA VAL A 72 -13.56 0.25 23.68
C VAL A 72 -13.14 1.55 23.01
N SER A 73 -12.92 2.63 23.75
CA SER A 73 -12.46 3.91 23.19
C SER A 73 -11.15 3.77 22.43
N ILE A 74 -10.14 3.09 23.01
CA ILE A 74 -8.84 2.89 22.36
C ILE A 74 -8.99 2.10 21.05
N ILE A 75 -9.74 1.00 21.09
CA ILE A 75 -9.98 0.15 19.91
C ILE A 75 -10.70 0.96 18.82
N SER A 76 -11.76 1.68 19.19
CA SER A 76 -12.54 2.50 18.26
C SER A 76 -11.71 3.60 17.60
N ILE A 77 -10.84 4.29 18.37
CA ILE A 77 -9.93 5.30 17.81
C ILE A 77 -8.97 4.65 16.81
N GLY A 78 -8.38 3.50 17.15
CA GLY A 78 -7.50 2.78 16.23
C GLY A 78 -8.18 2.38 14.92
N VAL A 79 -9.42 1.88 15.00
CA VAL A 79 -10.23 1.54 13.83
C VAL A 79 -10.56 2.77 13.00
N ILE A 80 -10.95 3.88 13.63
CA ILE A 80 -11.26 5.14 12.94
C ILE A 80 -10.03 5.67 12.22
N VAL A 81 -8.88 5.75 12.90
CA VAL A 81 -7.61 6.21 12.30
C VAL A 81 -7.22 5.32 11.12
N THR A 82 -7.35 4.01 11.25
CA THR A 82 -7.07 3.06 10.16
C THR A 82 -8.02 3.26 8.99
N ALA A 83 -9.33 3.40 9.25
CA ALA A 83 -10.34 3.63 8.21
C ALA A 83 -10.07 4.95 7.48
N LEU A 84 -9.73 6.01 8.21
CA LEU A 84 -9.34 7.29 7.62
C LEU A 84 -8.07 7.11 6.77
N ALA A 85 -7.04 6.41 7.25
CA ALA A 85 -5.81 6.20 6.48
C ALA A 85 -6.05 5.41 5.18
N VAL A 86 -7.00 4.48 5.16
CA VAL A 86 -7.30 3.61 4.00
C VAL A 86 -8.27 4.27 3.01
N PHE A 87 -9.34 4.90 3.51
CA PHE A 87 -10.45 5.36 2.69
C PHE A 87 -10.49 6.87 2.48
N MET A 88 -9.81 7.67 3.31
CA MET A 88 -9.77 9.11 3.10
C MET A 88 -8.95 9.40 1.85
N PRO A 89 -9.49 10.15 0.88
CA PRO A 89 -8.71 10.55 -0.28
C PRO A 89 -7.51 11.34 0.24
N ALA A 90 -6.30 10.87 -0.07
CA ALA A 90 -5.14 11.72 0.09
C ALA A 90 -5.40 12.96 -0.77
N SER A 91 -5.63 14.11 -0.14
CA SER A 91 -5.74 15.41 -0.78
C SER A 91 -4.36 15.80 -1.32
N ARG A 92 -3.86 15.03 -2.29
CA ARG A 92 -2.83 15.49 -3.20
C ARG A 92 -3.54 16.43 -4.15
N GLU A 93 -3.62 17.70 -3.76
CA GLU A 93 -3.82 18.80 -4.70
C GLU A 93 -2.80 18.61 -5.82
N GLY A 94 -3.21 17.98 -6.92
CA GLY A 94 -2.24 17.47 -7.89
C GLY A 94 -2.54 16.13 -8.55
N GLY A 95 -3.34 15.24 -7.96
CA GLY A 95 -3.47 13.87 -8.46
C GLY A 95 -2.12 13.14 -8.59
N ASN A 96 -2.07 11.97 -9.22
CA ASN A 96 -0.78 11.35 -9.56
C ASN A 96 -0.16 12.12 -10.75
N PRO A 97 1.03 12.74 -10.62
CA PRO A 97 1.66 13.49 -11.70
C PRO A 97 1.83 12.68 -12.98
N ARG A 98 2.10 11.37 -12.87
CA ARG A 98 2.16 10.48 -14.04
C ARG A 98 0.82 10.33 -14.73
N ILE A 99 -0.28 10.24 -13.98
CA ILE A 99 -1.63 10.15 -14.56
C ILE A 99 -2.01 11.48 -15.22
N LYS A 100 -1.67 12.61 -14.60
CA LYS A 100 -1.88 13.92 -15.22
C LYS A 100 -1.07 14.09 -16.51
N MET A 101 0.19 13.68 -16.49
CA MET A 101 1.05 13.70 -17.68
C MET A 101 0.50 12.79 -18.78
N MET A 102 0.07 11.57 -18.43
CA MET A 102 -0.54 10.64 -19.39
C MET A 102 -1.80 11.22 -20.02
N LYS A 103 -2.71 11.78 -19.20
CA LYS A 103 -3.92 12.44 -19.70
C LYS A 103 -3.61 13.65 -20.59
N ALA A 104 -2.61 14.44 -20.21
CA ALA A 104 -2.20 15.60 -20.99
C ALA A 104 -1.64 15.19 -22.36
N ILE A 105 -0.84 14.11 -22.42
CA ILE A 105 -0.31 13.54 -23.67
C ILE A 105 -1.44 12.94 -24.52
N GLU A 106 -2.38 12.22 -23.91
CA GLU A 106 -3.53 11.60 -24.59
C GLU A 106 -4.46 12.65 -25.22
N SER A 107 -4.63 13.80 -24.57
CA SER A 107 -5.43 14.92 -25.09
C SER A 107 -4.63 15.94 -25.92
N ALA A 108 -3.31 15.77 -26.03
CA ALA A 108 -2.46 16.70 -26.76
C ALA A 108 -2.61 16.50 -28.26
N ARG A 109 -2.41 17.58 -29.02
CA ARG A 109 -2.34 17.50 -30.47
C ARG A 109 -1.13 16.66 -30.90
N LEU A 110 -1.25 16.04 -32.07
CA LEU A 110 -0.21 15.17 -32.58
C LEU A 110 1.13 15.90 -32.75
N GLU A 111 1.12 17.19 -33.10
CA GLU A 111 2.34 17.98 -33.22
C GLU A 111 3.02 18.21 -31.87
N THR A 112 2.25 18.43 -30.81
CA THR A 112 2.77 18.56 -29.46
C THR A 112 3.38 17.24 -28.97
N VAL A 113 2.74 16.11 -29.29
CA VAL A 113 3.31 14.79 -29.00
C VAL A 113 4.57 14.54 -29.82
N ALA A 114 4.63 15.00 -31.07
CA ALA A 114 5.78 14.90 -31.95
C ALA A 114 6.98 15.71 -31.44
N GLU A 115 6.74 16.97 -31.06
CA GLU A 115 7.75 17.86 -30.46
C GLU A 115 8.32 17.28 -29.16
N ILE A 116 7.46 16.79 -28.26
CA ILE A 116 7.89 16.12 -27.02
C ILE A 116 8.69 14.84 -27.30
N SER A 117 8.36 14.13 -28.38
CA SER A 117 9.04 12.89 -28.79
C SER A 117 10.32 13.13 -29.59
N GLY A 118 10.66 14.39 -29.90
CA GLY A 118 11.80 14.74 -30.75
C GLY A 118 11.66 14.24 -32.19
N LYS A 119 10.43 14.10 -32.69
CA LYS A 119 10.11 13.61 -34.04
C LYS A 119 9.30 14.63 -34.80
N GLU A 120 9.34 14.58 -36.13
CA GLU A 120 8.37 15.32 -36.93
C GLU A 120 7.00 14.63 -36.94
N SER A 121 5.93 15.43 -37.02
CA SER A 121 4.55 14.92 -37.03
C SER A 121 4.32 13.86 -38.12
N GLY A 122 4.96 14.01 -39.28
CA GLY A 122 4.88 13.05 -40.39
C GLY A 122 5.45 11.67 -40.05
N GLU A 123 6.53 11.61 -39.24
CA GLU A 123 7.12 10.35 -38.78
C GLU A 123 6.20 9.60 -37.81
N ILE A 124 5.48 10.33 -36.96
CA ILE A 124 4.50 9.73 -36.04
C ILE A 124 3.28 9.23 -36.80
N VAL A 125 2.76 9.99 -37.77
CA VAL A 125 1.66 9.54 -38.64
C VAL A 125 2.04 8.26 -39.39
N ALA A 126 3.25 8.19 -39.93
CA ALA A 126 3.74 6.99 -40.61
C ALA A 126 3.83 5.78 -39.68
N ALA A 127 4.37 5.96 -38.47
CA ALA A 127 4.46 4.90 -37.46
C ALA A 127 3.08 4.43 -36.97
N LEU A 128 2.12 5.35 -36.79
CA LEU A 128 0.74 5.01 -36.42
C LEU A 128 0.05 4.23 -37.55
N LYS A 129 0.26 4.62 -38.80
CA LYS A 129 -0.27 3.92 -39.97
C LYS A 129 0.30 2.51 -40.11
N GLU A 130 1.58 2.31 -39.83
CA GLU A 130 2.22 0.97 -39.80
C GLU A 130 1.59 0.07 -38.72
N LYS A 131 1.09 0.66 -37.63
CA LYS A 131 0.34 -0.03 -36.59
C LYS A 131 -1.17 -0.12 -36.86
N GLY A 132 -1.63 0.27 -38.05
CA GLY A 132 -3.04 0.19 -38.46
C GLY A 132 -3.93 1.31 -37.93
N ILE A 133 -3.35 2.40 -37.40
CA ILE A 133 -4.07 3.54 -36.85
C ILE A 133 -4.05 4.67 -37.89
N MET A 134 -5.23 5.03 -38.39
CA MET A 134 -5.41 6.11 -39.37
C MET A 134 -5.63 7.45 -38.63
N VAL A 135 -4.77 8.43 -38.88
CA VAL A 135 -4.90 9.80 -38.34
C VAL A 135 -5.76 10.60 -39.32
N ASN A 136 -6.98 10.97 -38.91
CA ASN A 136 -7.93 11.69 -39.76
C ASN A 136 -7.82 13.22 -39.64
N ASP A 137 -7.22 13.72 -38.54
CA ASP A 137 -6.94 15.14 -38.35
C ASP A 137 -5.61 15.27 -37.57
N PRO A 138 -4.50 15.64 -38.24
CA PRO A 138 -3.21 15.83 -37.60
C PRO A 138 -3.06 17.18 -36.90
N THR A 139 -4.06 18.08 -37.02
CA THR A 139 -4.04 19.47 -36.56
C THR A 139 -4.88 19.77 -35.33
#